data_AF-A0A2V5MMR3-F1
#
_entry.id   AF-A0A2V5MMR3-F1
#
_cell.length_a   1.000
_cell.length_b   1.000
_cell.length_c   1.000
_cell.angle_alpha   90.00
_cell.angle_beta   90.00
_cell.angle_gamma   90.00
#
_symmetry.space_group_name_H-M   'P 1'
#
loop_
_entity.id
_entity.type
_entity.pdbx_description
1 polymer ?
#
loop_
_entity_poly.entity_id
_entity_poly.type
_entity_poly.pdbx_seq_one_letter_code
_entity_poly.pdbx_strand_id
1 'polypeptide(L)' 'MRKVDPLATSAGAEEAQIAAVLNELTQAVRKYGVEQRRVPKTLEELVAKGYLSRVPEAPAGKKFAINKDLQVYLANP' A
#
# COMPACT_ATOMS: atom_id res chain seq x y z
N MET A 1 -39.01 -0.75 13.99
CA MET A 1 -37.91 -0.20 13.16
C MET A 1 -36.60 -0.42 13.89
N ARG A 2 -35.83 -1.46 13.54
CA ARG A 2 -34.45 -1.61 14.03
C ARG A 2 -33.60 -0.61 13.23
N LYS A 3 -33.04 0.39 13.90
CA LYS A 3 -31.99 1.22 13.30
C LYS A 3 -30.83 0.27 12.98
N VAL A 4 -30.48 0.15 11.71
CA VAL A 4 -29.29 -0.57 11.30
C VAL A 4 -28.10 0.32 11.66
N ASP A 5 -27.26 -0.12 12.58
CA ASP A 5 -26.02 0.57 12.94
C ASP A 5 -25.09 0.61 11.70
N PRO A 6 -24.73 1.78 11.16
CA PRO A 6 -23.94 1.86 9.92
C PRO A 6 -22.43 1.59 10.13
N LEU A 7 -21.98 1.27 11.34
CA LEU A 7 -20.55 1.21 11.68
C LEU A 7 -19.86 -0.09 11.25
N ALA A 8 -20.60 -1.17 11.01
CA ALA A 8 -20.02 -2.47 10.65
C ALA A 8 -19.61 -2.60 9.17
N THR A 9 -20.16 -1.79 8.27
CA THR A 9 -19.84 -1.87 6.83
C THR A 9 -18.57 -1.12 6.43
N SER A 10 -18.12 -0.16 7.25
CA SER A 10 -16.99 0.72 6.92
C SER A 10 -15.63 0.06 7.13
N ALA A 11 -15.49 -0.77 8.17
CA ALA A 11 -14.23 -1.44 8.48
C ALA A 11 -13.84 -2.48 7.41
N GLY A 12 -14.79 -3.28 6.92
CA GLY A 12 -14.53 -4.27 5.87
C GLY A 12 -14.22 -3.64 4.50
N ALA A 13 -14.90 -2.53 4.18
CA ALA A 13 -14.60 -1.76 2.96
C ALA A 13 -13.21 -1.13 3.02
N GLU A 14 -12.82 -0.59 4.17
CA GLU A 14 -11.49 -0.02 4.39
C GLU A 14 -10.40 -1.09 4.29
N GLU A 15 -10.60 -2.28 4.87
CA GLU A 15 -9.65 -3.39 4.75
C GLU A 15 -9.48 -3.85 3.29
N ALA A 16 -10.58 -3.95 2.53
CA ALA A 16 -10.52 -4.29 1.10
C ALA A 16 -9.80 -3.21 0.28
N GLN A 17 -10.03 -1.93 0.58
CA GLN A 17 -9.32 -0.82 -0.05
C GLN A 17 -7.83 -0.84 0.29
N ILE A 18 -7.46 -1.09 1.54
CA ILE A 18 -6.07 -1.23 1.98
C ILE A 18 -5.41 -2.40 1.24
N ALA A 19 -6.07 -3.56 1.15
CA ALA A 19 -5.54 -4.72 0.44
C ALA A 19 -5.31 -4.43 -1.05
N ALA A 20 -6.24 -3.71 -1.70
CA ALA A 20 -6.07 -3.26 -3.08
C ALA A 20 -4.85 -2.34 -3.23
N VAL A 21 -4.71 -1.35 -2.35
CA VAL A 21 -3.56 -0.43 -2.35
C VAL A 21 -2.24 -1.18 -2.14
N LEU A 22 -2.18 -2.12 -1.19
CA LEU A 22 -0.98 -2.93 -0.95
C LEU A 22 -0.59 -3.77 -2.18
N ASN A 23 -1.59 -4.31 -2.88
CA ASN A 23 -1.35 -5.05 -4.11
C ASN A 23 -0.81 -4.13 -5.22
N GLU A 24 -1.42 -2.97 -5.44
CA GLU A 24 -0.94 -1.99 -6.44
C GLU A 24 0.50 -1.54 -6.16
N LEU A 25 0.80 -1.19 -4.91
CA LEU A 25 2.14 -0.80 -4.49
C LEU A 25 3.15 -1.94 -4.67
N THR A 26 2.77 -3.17 -4.34
CA THR A 26 3.60 -4.37 -4.55
C THR A 26 3.93 -4.59 -6.02
N GLN A 27 2.95 -4.42 -6.93
CA GLN A 27 3.20 -4.53 -8.37
C GLN A 27 4.20 -3.49 -8.86
N ALA A 28 4.07 -2.24 -8.40
CA ALA A 28 4.99 -1.17 -8.75
C ALA A 28 6.42 -1.44 -8.22
N VAL A 29 6.54 -1.93 -6.98
CA VAL A 29 7.83 -2.32 -6.36
C VAL A 29 8.47 -3.49 -7.10
N ARG A 30 7.68 -4.50 -7.51
CA ARG A 30 8.17 -5.64 -8.28
C ARG A 30 8.67 -5.22 -9.66
N LYS A 31 7.90 -4.39 -10.37
CA LYS A 31 8.30 -3.85 -11.67
C LYS A 31 9.62 -3.09 -11.57
N TYR A 32 9.73 -2.21 -10.56
CA TYR A 32 10.98 -1.52 -10.26
C TYR A 32 12.13 -2.48 -9.96
N GLY A 33 11.89 -3.51 -9.15
CA GLY A 33 12.90 -4.50 -8.79
C GLY A 33 13.44 -5.28 -9.98
N VAL A 34 12.58 -5.62 -10.93
CA VAL A 34 12.96 -6.30 -12.18
C VAL A 34 13.77 -5.37 -13.09
N GLU A 35 13.30 -4.14 -13.29
CA GLU A 35 13.93 -3.20 -14.24
C GLU A 35 15.24 -2.60 -13.70
N GLN A 36 15.28 -2.24 -12.42
CA GLN A 36 16.44 -1.63 -11.76
C GLN A 36 17.38 -2.67 -11.13
N ARG A 37 16.99 -3.95 -11.11
CA ARG A 37 17.68 -5.06 -10.46
C ARG A 37 18.02 -4.79 -8.99
N ARG A 38 17.20 -3.99 -8.29
CA ARG A 38 17.37 -3.67 -6.86
C ARG A 38 16.04 -3.47 -6.16
N VAL A 39 16.00 -3.77 -4.88
CA VAL A 39 14.87 -3.43 -4.01
C VAL A 39 14.85 -1.91 -3.79
N PRO A 40 13.72 -1.22 -4.01
CA PRO A 40 13.60 0.19 -3.67
C PRO A 40 13.60 0.37 -2.15
N LYS A 41 14.26 1.42 -1.66
CA LYS A 41 14.33 1.76 -0.23
C LYS A 41 13.04 2.40 0.27
N THR A 42 12.38 3.18 -0.59
CA THR A 42 11.14 3.88 -0.27
C THR A 42 10.18 3.89 -1.46
N LEU A 43 8.89 4.08 -1.19
CA LEU A 43 7.89 4.28 -2.24
C LEU A 43 8.09 5.60 -3.00
N GLU A 44 8.77 6.58 -2.40
CA GLU A 44 9.14 7.83 -3.07
C GLU A 44 10.12 7.59 -4.23
N GLU A 45 11.02 6.60 -4.14
CA GLU A 45 11.88 6.24 -5.27
C GLU A 45 11.06 5.81 -6.48
N LEU A 46 9.93 5.14 -6.27
CA LEU A 46 9.03 4.72 -7.35
C LEU A 46 8.33 5.94 -7.97
N VAL A 47 7.95 6.94 -7.16
CA VAL A 47 7.37 8.19 -7.68
C VAL A 47 8.40 8.96 -8.50
N ALA A 48 9.61 9.12 -7.96
CA ALA A 48 10.71 9.80 -8.65
C ALA A 48 11.10 9.13 -9.98
N LYS A 49 10.88 7.82 -10.10
CA LYS A 49 11.13 7.05 -11.32
C LYS A 49 9.90 6.85 -12.20
N GLY A 50 8.73 7.37 -11.81
CA GLY A 50 7.49 7.28 -12.59
C GLY A 50 6.77 5.93 -12.53
N TYR A 51 7.15 5.03 -11.62
CA TYR A 51 6.42 3.77 -11.36
C TYR A 51 5.12 3.99 -10.58
N LEU A 52 5.06 5.06 -9.81
CA LEU A 52 3.88 5.53 -9.09
C LEU A 52 3.65 7.00 -9.42
N SER A 53 2.40 7.42 -9.53
CA SER A 53 2.08 8.85 -9.68
C SER A 53 2.25 9.61 -8.36
N ARG A 54 1.93 8.96 -7.24
CA ARG A 54 2.12 9.46 -5.87
C ARG A 54 2.17 8.28 -4.91
N VAL A 55 2.69 8.50 -3.70
CA VAL A 55 2.54 7.54 -2.60
C VAL A 55 1.15 7.75 -1.98
N PRO A 56 0.29 6.72 -1.90
CA PRO A 56 -0.99 6.82 -1.21
C PRO A 56 -0.80 7.03 0.30
N GLU A 57 -1.80 7.58 0.95
CA GLU A 57 -1.78 7.76 2.41
C GLU A 57 -1.97 6.42 3.11
N ALA A 58 -1.16 6.17 4.14
CA ALA A 58 -1.29 4.97 4.96
C ALA A 58 -2.40 5.15 6.00
N PRO A 59 -3.14 4.08 6.35
CA PRO A 59 -4.15 4.15 7.40
C PRO A 59 -3.55 4.55 8.75
N ALA A 60 -4.39 5.15 9.62
CA ALA A 60 -3.97 5.78 10.86
C ALA A 60 -3.08 4.88 11.73
N GLY A 61 -1.95 5.43 12.17
CA GLY A 61 -0.98 4.72 13.02
C GLY A 61 -0.15 3.65 12.31
N LYS A 62 -0.18 3.59 10.97
CA LYS A 62 0.63 2.65 10.17
C LYS A 62 1.40 3.40 9.09
N LYS A 63 2.41 2.72 8.52
CA LYS A 63 3.20 3.19 7.37
C LYS A 63 3.35 2.06 6.36
N PHE A 64 3.45 2.41 5.08
CA PHE A 64 3.84 1.44 4.06
C PHE A 64 5.34 1.15 4.16
N ALA A 65 5.69 -0.13 4.20
CA ALA A 65 7.06 -0.61 4.22
C ALA A 65 7.28 -1.64 3.10
N ILE A 66 8.52 -1.77 2.65
CA ILE A 66 8.93 -2.69 1.57
C ILE A 66 9.85 -3.75 2.18
N ASN A 67 9.57 -5.03 1.95
CA ASN A 67 10.43 -6.13 2.35
C ASN A 67 11.41 -6.54 1.23
N LYS A 68 12.29 -7.50 1.54
CA LYS A 68 13.29 -8.02 0.59
C LYS A 68 12.67 -8.79 -0.59
N ASP A 69 11.45 -9.28 -0.43
CA ASP A 69 10.66 -10.00 -1.42
C ASP A 69 9.85 -9.07 -2.35
N LEU A 70 10.17 -7.77 -2.35
CA LEU A 70 9.50 -6.75 -3.16
C LEU A 70 7.99 -6.62 -2.84
N GLN A 71 7.59 -6.95 -1.62
CA GLN A 71 6.22 -6.84 -1.15
C GLN A 71 6.06 -5.62 -0.26
N VAL A 72 4.93 -4.92 -0.45
CA VAL A 72 4.52 -3.81 0.39
C VAL A 72 3.58 -4.32 1.48
N TYR A 73 3.83 -3.88 2.71
CA TYR A 73 3.03 -4.23 3.87
C TYR A 73 2.84 -3.02 4.78
N LEU A 74 1.87 -3.10 5.69
CA LEU A 74 1.71 -2.10 6.72
C LEU A 74 2.61 -2.43 7.91
N ALA A 75 3.50 -1.51 8.24
CA ALA A 75 4.29 -1.54 9.46
C ALA A 75 3.72 -0.55 10.49
N ASN A 76 3.90 -0.87 11.78
CA ASN A 76 3.78 0.16 12.81
C ASN A 76 4.97 1.13 12.71
N PRO A 77 4.77 2.43 12.97
CA PRO A 77 5.82 3.44 12.94
C PRO A 77 6.98 3.10 13.87
#